data_AF-A0A1V5C997-F1
#
_entry.id   AF-A0A1V5C997-F1
#
_cell.length_a   1.000
_cell.length_b   1.000
_cell.length_c   1.000
_cell.angle_alpha   90.00
_cell.angle_beta   90.00
_cell.angle_gamma   90.00
#
_symmetry.space_group_name_H-M   'P 1'
#
loop_
_entity.id
_entity.type
_entity.pdbx_description
1 polymer ?
#
loop_
_entity_poly.entity_id
_entity_poly.type
_entity_poly.pdbx_seq_one_letter_code
_entity_poly.pdbx_strand_id
1 'polypeptide(L)'
;MGPLHVLLPLKGWSEADKSGMPLFDPEVNRIFIDRLKKLLKPAIPVEEMNLHISDRAFAARAVEALHHMIESSKPRRCGNTA
;
A
#
# COMPACT_ATOMS: atom_id res chain seq x y z
N MET A 1 7.07 -5.29 -17.18
CA MET A 1 6.52 -5.23 -15.81
C MET A 1 6.62 -3.78 -15.36
N GLY A 2 5.51 -3.17 -14.96
CA GLY A 2 5.45 -1.77 -14.52
C GLY A 2 5.86 -1.59 -13.05
N PRO A 3 5.90 -0.35 -12.54
CA PRO A 3 6.15 -0.07 -11.13
C PRO A 3 5.06 -0.69 -10.24
N LEU A 4 5.44 -1.19 -9.07
CA LEU A 4 4.56 -1.77 -8.06
C LEU A 4 4.96 -1.25 -6.68
N HIS A 5 3.97 -0.99 -5.83
CA HIS A 5 4.13 -0.57 -4.44
C HIS A 5 2.99 -1.16 -3.61
N VAL A 6 3.27 -1.65 -2.40
CA VAL A 6 2.26 -2.27 -1.52
C VAL A 6 2.15 -1.47 -0.22
N LEU A 7 0.93 -1.05 0.13
CA LEU A 7 0.60 -0.44 1.42
C LEU A 7 -0.17 -1.44 2.28
N LEU A 8 0.21 -1.60 3.55
CA LEU A 8 -0.38 -2.57 4.47
C LEU A 8 -1.05 -1.84 5.66
N PRO A 9 -2.38 -1.94 5.84
CA PRO A 9 -3.09 -1.30 6.94
C PRO A 9 -3.00 -2.13 8.23
N LEU A 10 -2.20 -1.68 9.19
CA LEU A 10 -1.98 -2.40 10.44
C LEU A 10 -3.20 -2.46 11.38
N LYS A 11 -4.23 -1.64 11.15
CA LYS A 11 -5.42 -1.59 12.01
C LYS A 11 -6.67 -2.26 11.41
N GLY A 12 -6.59 -2.83 10.21
CA GLY A 12 -7.70 -3.57 9.59
C GLY A 12 -7.87 -3.30 8.09
N TRP A 13 -8.48 -4.25 7.41
CA TRP A 13 -8.61 -4.34 5.94
C TRP A 13 -10.00 -4.00 5.41
N SER A 14 -10.97 -3.80 6.28
CA SER A 14 -12.37 -3.61 5.95
C SER A 14 -13.11 -2.98 7.14
N GLU A 15 -14.28 -2.39 6.92
CA GLU A 15 -15.08 -1.89 8.05
C GLU A 15 -15.45 -2.99 9.06
N ALA A 16 -15.49 -4.25 8.64
CA ALA A 16 -15.91 -5.38 9.47
C ALA A 16 -14.82 -5.87 10.45
N ASP A 17 -13.54 -5.58 10.19
CA ASP A 17 -12.39 -5.95 11.04
C ASP A 17 -11.76 -4.73 11.75
N LYS A 18 -12.57 -3.70 11.98
CA LYS A 18 -12.23 -2.58 12.85
C LYS A 18 -12.41 -2.93 14.32
N SER A 19 -11.62 -2.35 15.22
CA SER A 19 -11.76 -2.54 16.67
C SER A 19 -13.22 -2.40 17.14
N GLY A 20 -13.70 -3.43 17.84
CA GLY A 20 -15.09 -3.52 18.33
C GLY A 20 -16.08 -4.16 17.36
N MET A 21 -15.67 -4.52 16.14
CA MET A 21 -16.51 -5.20 15.16
C MET A 21 -16.34 -6.74 15.22
N PRO A 22 -17.32 -7.52 14.73
CA PRO A 22 -17.32 -8.98 14.88
C PRO A 22 -16.13 -9.72 14.27
N LEU A 23 -15.47 -9.12 13.26
CA LEU A 23 -14.31 -9.73 12.59
C LEU A 23 -12.98 -9.10 13.03
N PHE A 24 -12.97 -8.29 14.11
CA PHE A 24 -11.73 -7.72 14.62
C PHE A 24 -10.83 -8.80 15.22
N ASP A 25 -9.76 -9.12 14.50
CA ASP A 25 -8.75 -10.05 14.94
C ASP A 25 -7.34 -9.51 14.59
N PRO A 26 -6.65 -8.86 15.55
CA PRO A 26 -5.33 -8.30 15.32
C PRO A 26 -4.25 -9.37 15.10
N GLU A 27 -4.44 -10.60 15.58
CA GLU A 27 -3.48 -11.70 15.40
C GLU A 27 -3.57 -12.24 13.96
N VAL A 28 -4.78 -12.51 13.48
CA VAL A 28 -5.02 -12.94 12.09
C VAL A 28 -4.51 -11.88 11.11
N ASN A 29 -4.72 -10.59 11.41
CA ASN A 29 -4.18 -9.50 10.61
C ASN A 29 -2.64 -9.58 10.52
N ARG A 30 -1.95 -9.79 11.64
CA ARG A 30 -0.48 -9.90 11.66
C ARG A 30 0.00 -11.12 10.88
N ILE A 31 -0.65 -12.27 11.03
CA ILE A 31 -0.33 -13.50 10.27
C ILE A 31 -0.43 -13.24 8.77
N PHE A 32 -1.48 -12.54 8.32
CA PHE A 32 -1.65 -12.20 6.91
C PHE A 32 -0.54 -11.28 6.40
N ILE A 33 -0.23 -10.20 7.13
CA ILE A 33 0.85 -9.27 6.80
C ILE A 33 2.19 -10.00 6.65
N ASP A 34 2.54 -10.83 7.64
CA ASP A 34 3.81 -11.55 7.65
C ASP A 34 3.89 -12.57 6.50
N ARG A 35 2.78 -13.26 6.21
CA ARG A 35 2.73 -14.21 5.09
C ARG A 35 2.83 -13.49 3.75
N LEU A 36 2.11 -12.39 3.57
CA LEU A 36 2.14 -11.58 2.35
C LEU A 36 3.56 -11.08 2.07
N LYS A 37 4.23 -10.49 3.07
CA LYS A 37 5.61 -10.01 2.95
C LYS A 37 6.60 -11.11 2.52
N LYS A 38 6.45 -12.33 3.03
CA LYS A 38 7.28 -13.49 2.63
C LYS A 38 7.07 -13.93 1.18
N LEU A 39 5.89 -13.68 0.61
CA LEU A 39 5.55 -14.06 -0.76
C LEU A 39 5.91 -12.97 -1.79
N LEU A 40 6.02 -11.71 -1.35
CA LEU A 40 6.41 -10.60 -2.22
C LEU A 40 7.89 -10.72 -2.63
N LYS A 41 8.18 -10.35 -3.87
CA LYS A 41 9.57 -10.23 -4.34
C LYS A 41 10.28 -9.13 -3.52
N PRO A 42 11.54 -9.32 -3.09
CA PRO A 42 12.26 -8.33 -2.30
C PRO A 42 12.39 -6.94 -2.95
N ALA A 43 12.31 -6.87 -4.28
CA ALA A 43 12.38 -5.62 -5.03
C ALA A 43 11.07 -4.80 -5.01
N ILE A 44 9.97 -5.35 -4.49
CA ILE A 44 8.69 -4.64 -4.37
C ILE A 44 8.73 -3.81 -3.08
N PRO A 45 8.62 -2.47 -3.13
CA PRO A 45 8.48 -1.65 -1.95
C PRO A 45 7.19 -1.98 -1.18
N VAL A 46 7.32 -2.13 0.13
CA VAL A 46 6.23 -2.41 1.06
C VAL A 46 6.27 -1.39 2.20
N GLU A 47 5.13 -0.76 2.49
CA GLU A 47 4.96 0.21 3.58
C GLU A 47 3.89 -0.29 4.56
N GLU A 48 4.28 -0.49 5.82
CA GLU A 48 3.34 -0.78 6.91
C GLU A 48 2.82 0.52 7.51
N MET A 49 1.49 0.72 7.47
CA MET A 49 0.84 1.93 7.93
C MET A 49 0.04 1.66 9.20
N ASN A 50 0.29 2.41 10.28
CA ASN A 50 -0.47 2.30 11.54
C ASN A 50 -1.88 2.92 11.45
N LEU A 51 -2.63 2.50 10.43
CA LEU A 51 -3.93 3.01 10.01
C LEU A 51 -4.85 1.84 9.65
N HIS A 52 -6.15 2.11 9.70
CA HIS A 52 -7.18 1.26 9.12
C HIS A 52 -7.30 1.58 7.62
N ILE A 53 -7.66 0.61 6.78
CA ILE A 53 -7.77 0.84 5.32
C ILE A 53 -8.70 2.02 4.97
N SER A 54 -9.75 2.21 5.76
CA SER A 54 -10.77 3.25 5.57
C SER A 54 -10.38 4.61 6.15
N ASP A 55 -9.23 4.71 6.83
CA ASP A 55 -8.75 6.00 7.31
C ASP A 55 -8.41 6.89 6.11
N ARG A 56 -8.87 8.14 6.15
CA ARG A 56 -8.61 9.11 5.07
C ARG A 56 -7.12 9.27 4.76
N ALA A 57 -6.26 9.16 5.78
CA ALA A 57 -4.81 9.22 5.62
C ALA A 57 -4.24 8.03 4.82
N PHE A 58 -4.84 6.83 4.95
CA PHE A 58 -4.43 5.66 4.17
C PHE A 58 -4.78 5.86 2.69
N ALA A 59 -5.99 6.34 2.40
CA ALA A 59 -6.41 6.68 1.04
C ALA A 59 -5.53 7.77 0.41
N ALA A 60 -5.19 8.83 1.16
CA ALA A 60 -4.29 9.88 0.69
C ALA A 60 -2.92 9.32 0.29
N ARG A 61 -2.31 8.48 1.15
CA ARG A 61 -1.02 7.85 0.86
C ARG A 61 -1.08 6.94 -0.38
N ALA A 62 -2.17 6.19 -0.56
CA ALA A 62 -2.36 5.36 -1.75
C ALA A 62 -2.40 6.18 -3.04
N VAL A 63 -3.11 7.31 -3.03
CA VAL A 63 -3.17 8.25 -4.16
C VAL A 63 -1.79 8.84 -4.45
N GLU A 64 -1.06 9.27 -3.42
CA GLU A 64 0.31 9.78 -3.57
C GLU A 64 1.25 8.73 -4.17
N ALA A 65 1.23 7.49 -3.65
CA ALA A 65 2.03 6.39 -4.18
C ALA A 65 1.73 6.14 -5.66
N LEU A 66 0.44 6.08 -6.02
CA LEU A 66 0.02 5.91 -7.40
C LEU A 66 0.48 7.07 -8.29
N HIS A 67 0.30 8.32 -7.85
CA HIS A 67 0.72 9.49 -8.60
C HIS A 67 2.22 9.48 -8.85
N HIS A 68 3.05 9.17 -7.84
CA HIS A 68 4.49 9.04 -8.00
C HIS A 68 4.90 7.96 -8.99
N MET A 69 4.20 6.81 -8.99
CA MET A 69 4.46 5.75 -9.97
C MET A 69 4.14 6.20 -11.40
N ILE A 70 3.06 6.96 -11.59
CA ILE A 70 2.69 7.52 -12.89
C ILE A 70 3.75 8.54 -13.37
N GLU A 71 4.14 9.48 -12.52
CA GLU A 71 5.14 10.51 -12.87
C GLU A 71 6.50 9.89 -13.19
N SER A 72 6.95 8.92 -12.41
CA SER A 72 8.23 8.23 -12.60
C SER A 72 8.27 7.36 -13.87
N SER A 73 7.10 6.98 -14.40
CA SER A 73 6.98 6.18 -15.62
C SER A 73 6.97 6.99 -16.92
N LYS A 74 6.87 8.33 -16.83
CA LYS A 74 6.86 9.19 -18.03
C LYS A 74 8.21 9.10 -18.75
N PRO A 75 8.23 8.81 -20.06
CA PRO A 75 9.47 8.83 -20.82
C PRO A 75 10.07 10.23 -20.77
N ARG A 76 11.38 10.33 -20.49
CA ARG A 76 12.10 11.61 -20.54
C ARG A 76 11.90 12.20 -21.94
N ARG A 77 11.27 13.38 -22.02
CA ARG A 77 11.24 14.15 -23.27
C ARG A 77 12.70 14.46 -23.63
N CYS A 78 13.20 13.88 -24.73
CA CYS A 78 14.38 14.44 -25.37
C CYS A 78 14.05 15.89 -25.72
N GLY A 79 14.71 16.83 -25.06
CA GLY A 79 14.60 18.24 -25.40
C GLY A 79 15.14 18.44 -26.82
N ASN A 80 14.36 19.13 -27.66
CA ASN A 80 14.86 19.74 -28.87
C ASN A 80 16.03 20.66 -28.50
N THR A 81 17.23 20.32 -28.93
CA THR A 81 18.25 21.33 -29.23
C THR A 81 17.77 22.09 -30.47
N ALA A 82 17.44 23.36 -30.27
CA ALA A 82 17.42 24.35 -31.34
C ALA A 82 18.84 24.67 -31.79
#